data_AF-A0A538KFS9-F1
#
_entry.id   AF-A0A538KFS9-F1
#
_cell.length_a   1.000
_cell.length_b   1.000
_cell.length_c   1.000
_cell.angle_alpha   90.00
_cell.angle_beta   90.00
_cell.angle_gamma   90.00
#
_symmetry.space_group_name_H-M   'P 1'
#
loop_
_entity.id
_entity.type
_entity.pdbx_description
1 polymer ?
#
loop_
_entity_poly.entity_id
_entity_poly.type
_entity_poly.pdbx_seq_one_letter_code
_entity_poly.pdbx_strand_id
1 'polypeptide(L)'
;MPPAGERLRLWLERTGSGYRLRDAATDEVVRWEDPRLDVVRVAGTSYRADALQDDGFAPGKRVALVPEPDNEVDPYAIGIWDLERRVQAGYVPADVARRVRAEALQAVSLWEWREDGRRVGLRVLLAPKDAWIGRPRS
;
A
#
# COMPACT_ATOMS: atom_id res chain seq x y z
N MET A 1 -24.28 -11.05 -7.72
CA MET A 1 -23.63 -9.73 -7.60
C MET A 1 -23.84 -9.25 -6.18
N PRO A 2 -22.78 -8.93 -5.41
CA PRO A 2 -22.97 -8.18 -4.17
C PRO A 2 -23.57 -6.80 -4.52
N PRO A 3 -24.43 -6.23 -3.66
CA PRO A 3 -25.07 -4.95 -3.95
C PRO A 3 -24.03 -3.84 -4.09
N ALA A 4 -24.27 -2.91 -5.00
CA ALA A 4 -23.56 -1.65 -5.05
C ALA A 4 -23.92 -0.84 -3.79
N GLY A 5 -22.95 -0.57 -2.90
CA GLY A 5 -23.13 0.51 -1.92
C GLY A 5 -22.41 0.45 -0.59
N GLU A 6 -21.89 -0.70 -0.13
CA GLU A 6 -21.08 -0.69 1.10
C GLU A 6 -19.63 -0.33 0.76
N ARG A 7 -19.30 0.96 0.93
CA ARG A 7 -17.92 1.45 0.90
C ARG A 7 -17.09 0.56 1.82
N LEU A 8 -16.07 -0.08 1.28
CA LEU A 8 -15.18 -0.96 2.03
C LEU A 8 -14.63 -0.21 3.26
N ARG A 9 -14.79 -0.80 4.44
CA ARG A 9 -14.29 -0.23 5.70
C ARG A 9 -13.29 -1.18 6.32
N LEU A 10 -12.05 -0.72 6.48
CA LEU A 10 -10.96 -1.52 7.00
C LEU A 10 -10.42 -0.95 8.30
N TRP A 11 -10.28 -1.80 9.30
CA TRP A 11 -9.44 -1.55 10.46
C TRP A 11 -8.04 -2.08 10.23
N LEU A 12 -7.05 -1.22 10.50
CA LEU A 12 -5.65 -1.61 10.60
C LEU A 12 -5.37 -2.01 12.05
N GLU A 13 -5.36 -3.31 12.32
CA GLU A 13 -5.06 -3.88 13.63
C GLU A 13 -3.54 -4.10 13.75
N ARG A 14 -2.90 -3.51 14.77
CA ARG A 14 -1.45 -3.56 14.92
C ARG A 14 -1.00 -5.00 15.20
N THR A 15 -0.01 -5.48 14.46
CA THR A 15 0.59 -6.80 14.68
C THR A 15 2.07 -6.78 14.29
N GLY A 16 2.95 -7.18 15.21
CA GLY A 16 4.40 -7.19 15.00
C GLY A 16 4.92 -5.92 14.31
N SER A 17 5.55 -6.10 13.15
CA SER A 17 6.15 -5.03 12.34
C SER A 17 5.15 -4.32 11.40
N GLY A 18 3.84 -4.48 11.59
CA GLY A 18 2.86 -3.88 10.68
C GLY A 18 1.43 -3.97 11.18
N TYR A 19 0.52 -4.17 10.22
CA TYR A 19 -0.92 -4.27 10.47
C TYR A 19 -1.55 -5.46 9.74
N ARG A 20 -2.56 -6.03 10.39
CA ARG A 20 -3.52 -6.96 9.79
C ARG A 20 -4.78 -6.15 9.43
N LEU A 21 -5.47 -6.60 8.39
CA LEU A 21 -6.71 -6.00 7.94
C LEU A 21 -7.90 -6.71 8.60
N ARG A 22 -8.85 -5.93 9.10
CA ARG A 22 -10.17 -6.41 9.53
C ARG A 22 -11.26 -5.62 8.83
N ASP A 23 -12.31 -6.31 8.40
CA ASP A 23 -13.50 -5.66 7.86
C ASP A 23 -14.26 -5.02 9.03
N ALA A 24 -14.52 -3.72 8.96
CA ALA A 24 -15.17 -3.01 10.06
C ALA A 24 -16.66 -3.33 10.18
N ALA A 25 -17.29 -3.89 9.15
CA ALA A 25 -18.70 -4.28 9.19
C ALA A 25 -18.88 -5.65 9.83
N THR A 26 -17.99 -6.60 9.55
CA THR A 26 -18.12 -8.00 10.01
C THR A 26 -17.16 -8.38 11.13
N ASP A 27 -16.16 -7.54 11.43
CA ASP A 27 -15.04 -7.81 12.34
C ASP A 27 -14.17 -9.02 11.91
N GLU A 28 -14.36 -9.52 10.68
CA GLU A 28 -13.60 -10.64 10.14
C GLU A 28 -12.23 -10.19 9.64
N VAL A 29 -11.27 -11.12 9.70
CA VAL A 29 -9.94 -10.89 9.15
C VAL A 29 -10.01 -10.87 7.63
N VAL A 30 -9.58 -9.75 7.03
CA VAL A 30 -9.43 -9.62 5.58
C VAL A 30 -8.06 -10.16 5.19
N ARG A 31 -8.07 -11.21 4.36
CA ARG A 31 -6.85 -11.82 3.82
C ARG A 31 -6.23 -10.93 2.74
N TRP A 32 -4.95 -11.14 2.44
CA TRP A 32 -4.25 -10.34 1.43
C TRP A 32 -4.73 -10.64 0.01
N GLU A 33 -5.32 -11.82 -0.20
CA GLU A 33 -5.91 -12.28 -1.45
C GLU A 33 -7.37 -11.84 -1.62
N ASP A 34 -7.88 -10.97 -0.75
CA ASP A 34 -9.25 -10.45 -0.87
C ASP A 34 -9.40 -9.69 -2.20
N PRO A 35 -10.35 -10.09 -3.08
CA PRO A 35 -10.47 -9.55 -4.43
C PRO A 35 -10.89 -8.07 -4.45
N ARG A 36 -11.28 -7.48 -3.32
CA ARG A 36 -11.63 -6.06 -3.20
C ARG A 36 -10.39 -5.16 -3.08
N LEU A 37 -9.21 -5.74 -2.90
CA LEU A 37 -7.96 -5.07 -2.54
C LEU A 37 -6.78 -5.65 -3.32
N ASP A 38 -5.70 -4.89 -3.43
CA ASP A 38 -4.39 -5.41 -3.82
C ASP A 38 -3.41 -5.16 -2.67
N VAL A 39 -2.82 -6.22 -2.12
CA VAL A 39 -1.74 -6.11 -1.13
C VAL A 39 -0.42 -6.51 -1.79
N VAL A 40 0.46 -5.53 -2.00
CA VAL A 40 1.66 -5.70 -2.82
C VAL A 40 2.94 -5.55 -2.03
N ARG A 41 3.96 -6.33 -2.38
CA ARG A 41 5.35 -6.06 -1.97
C ARG A 41 5.93 -5.04 -2.95
N VAL A 42 6.48 -3.94 -2.43
CA VAL A 42 7.05 -2.87 -3.26
C VAL A 42 8.26 -3.37 -4.02
N ALA A 43 8.25 -3.18 -5.33
CA ALA A 43 9.32 -3.56 -6.25
C ALA A 43 10.42 -2.49 -6.27
N GLY A 44 11.66 -2.93 -6.51
CA GLY A 44 12.81 -2.02 -6.66
C GLY A 44 13.29 -1.35 -5.35
N THR A 45 12.83 -1.83 -4.19
CA THR A 45 13.21 -1.30 -2.87
C THR A 45 14.71 -1.36 -2.60
N SER A 46 15.41 -2.38 -3.10
CA SER A 46 16.87 -2.53 -2.96
C SER A 46 17.66 -1.39 -3.62
N TYR A 47 17.20 -0.87 -4.75
CA TYR A 47 17.82 0.28 -5.43
C TYR A 47 17.55 1.61 -4.73
N ARG A 48 16.68 1.61 -3.70
CA ARG A 48 16.23 2.79 -2.98
C ARG A 48 16.39 2.61 -1.46
N ALA A 49 17.40 1.85 -1.04
CA ALA A 49 17.59 1.44 0.35
C ALA A 49 17.65 2.61 1.34
N ASP A 50 18.23 3.75 0.96
CA ASP A 50 18.29 4.93 1.83
C ASP A 50 16.96 5.68 1.88
N ALA A 51 16.31 5.92 0.74
CA ALA A 51 14.99 6.54 0.69
C ALA A 51 13.93 5.71 1.46
N LEU A 52 14.05 4.39 1.40
CA LEU A 52 13.19 3.44 2.10
C LEU A 52 13.24 3.57 3.63
N GLN A 53 14.25 4.25 4.20
CA GLN A 53 14.34 4.49 5.64
C GLN A 53 13.45 5.66 6.11
N ASP A 54 12.90 6.47 5.21
CA ASP A 54 12.07 7.64 5.59
C ASP A 54 10.82 7.20 6.39
N ASP A 55 10.51 7.95 7.45
CA ASP A 55 9.37 7.69 8.35
C ASP A 55 8.01 7.82 7.65
N GLY A 56 7.96 8.47 6.49
CA GLY A 56 6.82 8.48 5.58
C GLY A 56 6.38 7.09 5.13
N PHE A 57 7.28 6.09 5.21
CA PHE A 57 6.97 4.69 4.92
C PHE A 57 6.64 3.84 6.15
N ALA A 58 6.66 4.39 7.35
CA ALA A 58 6.33 3.64 8.56
C ALA A 58 4.94 2.96 8.46
N PRO A 59 4.74 1.75 9.00
CA PRO A 59 3.46 1.07 8.94
C PRO A 59 2.30 1.96 9.41
N GLY A 60 1.22 1.93 8.64
CA GLY A 60 0.01 2.72 8.80
C GLY A 60 0.08 4.09 8.13
N LYS A 61 1.25 4.55 7.63
CA LYS A 61 1.35 5.83 6.90
C LYS A 61 0.75 5.70 5.51
N ARG A 62 0.08 6.77 5.07
CA ARG A 62 -0.38 6.90 3.68
C ARG A 62 0.83 7.14 2.79
N VAL A 63 0.81 6.53 1.61
CA VAL A 63 1.81 6.70 0.57
C VAL A 63 1.13 7.20 -0.70
N ALA A 64 1.85 7.94 -1.53
CA ALA A 64 1.34 8.43 -2.80
C ALA A 64 1.64 7.42 -3.92
N LEU A 65 0.63 7.19 -4.77
CA LEU A 65 0.78 6.47 -6.04
C LEU A 65 0.94 7.51 -7.14
N VAL A 66 2.04 7.44 -7.89
CA VAL A 66 2.37 8.40 -8.94
C VAL A 66 2.58 7.62 -10.25
N PRO A 67 1.64 7.71 -11.21
CA PRO A 67 1.85 7.16 -12.56
C PRO A 67 3.05 7.82 -13.25
N GLU A 68 3.84 7.01 -13.95
CA GLU A 68 4.97 7.45 -14.78
C GLU A 68 4.73 7.00 -16.24
N PRO A 69 3.78 7.63 -16.97
CA PRO A 69 3.40 7.20 -18.32
C PRO A 69 4.54 7.35 -19.35
N ASP A 70 5.48 8.25 -19.09
CA ASP A 70 6.66 8.51 -19.93
C ASP A 70 7.87 7.64 -19.52
N ASN A 71 7.69 6.66 -18.64
CA ASN A 71 8.77 5.77 -18.22
C ASN A 71 9.25 4.92 -19.41
N GLU A 72 10.55 4.98 -19.70
CA GLU A 72 11.18 4.33 -20.85
C GLU A 72 11.07 2.79 -20.83
N VAL A 73 10.89 2.19 -19.65
CA VAL A 73 10.88 0.74 -19.45
C VAL A 73 9.45 0.19 -19.43
N ASP A 74 8.55 0.84 -18.68
CA ASP A 74 7.15 0.41 -18.57
C ASP A 74 6.21 1.63 -18.46
N PRO A 75 5.39 1.93 -19.48
CA PRO A 75 4.46 3.07 -19.45
C PRO A 75 3.33 2.89 -18.43
N TYR A 76 3.17 1.70 -17.84
CA TYR A 76 2.22 1.46 -16.74
C TYR A 76 2.88 1.62 -15.37
N ALA A 77 4.14 2.03 -15.29
CA ALA A 77 4.85 2.17 -14.02
C ALA A 77 4.10 3.11 -13.06
N ILE A 78 3.94 2.66 -11.82
CA ILE A 78 3.36 3.47 -10.73
C ILE A 78 4.39 3.51 -9.62
N GLY A 79 4.98 4.69 -9.42
CA GLY A 79 5.88 4.96 -8.31
C GLY A 79 5.13 4.99 -6.98
N ILE A 80 5.76 4.43 -5.93
CA ILE A 80 5.31 4.52 -4.54
C ILE A 80 6.19 5.53 -3.83
N TRP A 81 5.59 6.65 -3.47
CA TRP A 81 6.24 7.79 -2.83
C TRP A 81 5.70 8.01 -1.43
N ASP A 82 6.44 8.73 -0.59
CA ASP A 82 5.84 9.27 0.63
C ASP A 82 4.68 10.22 0.28
N LEU A 83 3.82 10.54 1.26
CA LEU A 83 2.60 11.30 0.98
C LEU A 83 2.88 12.68 0.36
N GLU A 84 4.00 13.29 0.73
CA GLU A 84 4.45 14.60 0.26
C GLU A 84 5.21 14.54 -1.07
N ARG A 85 5.43 13.32 -1.62
CA ARG A 85 6.18 13.08 -2.86
C ARG A 85 7.60 13.64 -2.83
N ARG A 86 8.24 13.62 -1.67
CA ARG A 86 9.65 13.98 -1.45
C ARG A 86 10.58 12.84 -1.83
N VAL A 87 10.21 11.62 -1.46
CA VAL A 87 11.08 10.43 -1.63
C VAL A 87 10.27 9.25 -2.16
N GLN A 88 10.91 8.47 -3.03
CA GLN A 88 10.33 7.28 -3.64
C GLN A 88 10.89 6.02 -2.97
N ALA A 89 10.01 5.12 -2.52
CA ALA A 89 10.41 3.82 -1.96
C ALA A 89 10.59 2.73 -3.03
N GLY A 90 9.94 2.89 -4.19
CA GLY A 90 9.98 1.92 -5.28
C GLY A 90 8.74 2.01 -6.15
N TYR A 91 8.29 0.86 -6.64
CA TYR A 91 7.19 0.75 -7.60
C TYR A 91 6.15 -0.28 -7.17
N VAL A 92 4.91 -0.07 -7.63
CA VAL A 92 3.91 -1.15 -7.70
C VAL A 92 4.46 -2.23 -8.66
N PRO A 93 4.35 -3.53 -8.32
CA PRO A 93 4.78 -4.59 -9.24
C PRO A 93 4.06 -4.50 -10.59
N ALA A 94 4.76 -4.78 -11.69
CA ALA A 94 4.29 -4.51 -13.05
C ALA A 94 2.97 -5.23 -13.40
N ASP A 95 2.76 -6.46 -12.92
CA ASP A 95 1.53 -7.22 -13.10
C ASP A 95 0.31 -6.54 -12.43
N VAL A 96 0.55 -5.84 -11.31
CA VAL A 96 -0.47 -5.05 -10.62
C VAL A 96 -0.63 -3.70 -11.29
N ALA A 97 0.47 -3.05 -11.65
CA ALA A 97 0.45 -1.72 -12.24
C ALA A 97 -0.36 -1.69 -13.56
N ARG A 98 -0.28 -2.75 -14.36
CA ARG A 98 -1.04 -2.90 -15.62
C ARG A 98 -2.54 -3.08 -15.45
N ARG A 99 -3.02 -3.57 -14.29
CA ARG A 99 -4.45 -3.85 -14.06
C ARG A 99 -5.17 -2.78 -13.27
N VAL A 100 -4.44 -1.88 -12.62
CA VAL A 100 -5.00 -0.86 -11.72
C VAL A 100 -4.97 0.54 -12.32
N ARG A 101 -5.81 1.42 -11.78
CA ARG A 101 -5.79 2.86 -12.07
C ARG A 101 -5.40 3.59 -10.80
N ALA A 102 -4.20 4.18 -10.75
CA ALA A 102 -3.65 4.79 -9.54
C ALA A 102 -4.57 5.87 -8.95
N GLU A 103 -5.23 6.65 -9.81
CA GLU A 103 -6.14 7.74 -9.49
C GLU A 103 -7.44 7.29 -8.79
N ALA A 104 -7.83 6.03 -8.98
CA ALA A 104 -8.98 5.40 -8.34
C ALA A 104 -8.62 4.75 -6.99
N LEU A 105 -7.34 4.74 -6.63
CA LEU A 105 -6.82 4.06 -5.45
C LEU A 105 -6.28 5.04 -4.41
N GLN A 106 -6.22 4.56 -3.19
CA GLN A 106 -5.40 5.10 -2.12
C GLN A 106 -4.47 4.00 -1.61
N ALA A 107 -3.33 4.38 -1.04
CA ALA A 107 -2.33 3.43 -0.59
C ALA A 107 -1.87 3.68 0.85
N VAL A 108 -1.64 2.59 1.58
CA VAL A 108 -1.16 2.61 2.95
C VAL A 108 -0.03 1.61 3.13
N SER A 109 1.08 2.03 3.73
CA SER A 109 2.13 1.14 4.19
C SER A 109 1.55 0.18 5.23
N LEU A 110 1.53 -1.12 4.97
CA LEU A 110 1.00 -2.12 5.89
C LEU A 110 2.05 -2.79 6.75
N TRP A 111 3.18 -3.14 6.14
CA TRP A 111 4.21 -3.94 6.78
C TRP A 111 5.58 -3.52 6.31
N GLU A 112 6.55 -3.63 7.21
CA GLU A 112 7.96 -3.42 6.91
C GLU A 112 8.77 -4.67 7.24
N TRP A 113 9.71 -5.02 6.36
CA TRP A 113 10.76 -5.98 6.69
C TRP A 113 11.99 -5.21 7.12
N ARG A 114 12.61 -5.67 8.20
CA ARG A 114 13.85 -5.11 8.72
C ARG A 114 14.92 -6.17 8.84
N GLU A 115 16.13 -5.80 8.47
CA GLU A 115 17.36 -6.56 8.68
C GLU A 115 18.39 -5.58 9.26
N ASP A 116 19.08 -5.98 10.33
CA ASP A 116 20.07 -5.15 11.04
C ASP A 116 19.58 -3.72 11.36
N GLY A 117 18.32 -3.63 11.79
CA GLY A 117 17.66 -2.37 12.16
C GLY A 117 17.17 -1.52 10.98
N ARG A 118 17.58 -1.84 9.74
CA ARG A 118 17.23 -1.10 8.52
C ARG A 118 16.03 -1.71 7.82
N ARG A 119 15.17 -0.88 7.24
CA ARG A 119 14.08 -1.34 6.37
C ARG A 119 14.65 -1.89 5.07
N VAL A 120 14.34 -3.14 4.75
CA VAL A 120 14.77 -3.80 3.49
C VAL A 120 13.60 -4.07 2.54
N GLY A 121 12.37 -3.86 3.00
CA GLY A 121 11.20 -4.02 2.17
C GLY A 121 9.96 -3.35 2.74
N LEU A 122 8.98 -3.15 1.87
CA LEU A 122 7.70 -2.54 2.20
C LEU A 122 6.56 -3.36 1.59
N ARG A 123 5.50 -3.57 2.36
CA ARG A 123 4.22 -4.06 1.87
C ARG A 123 3.22 -2.93 1.94
N VAL A 124 2.47 -2.73 0.86
CA VAL A 124 1.51 -1.64 0.72
C VAL A 124 0.14 -2.23 0.40
N LEU A 125 -0.88 -1.72 1.09
CA LEU A 125 -2.28 -1.89 0.72
C LEU A 125 -2.61 -0.90 -0.38
N LEU A 126 -3.19 -1.38 -1.47
CA LEU A 126 -3.90 -0.58 -2.45
C LEU A 126 -5.39 -0.86 -2.27
N ALA A 127 -6.16 0.18 -1.99
CA ALA A 127 -7.59 0.11 -1.76
C ALA A 127 -8.32 1.15 -2.61
N PRO A 128 -9.60 0.96 -2.94
CA PRO A 128 -10.42 2.00 -3.55
C PRO A 128 -10.30 3.32 -2.79
N LYS A 129 -10.26 4.44 -3.50
CA LYS A 129 -10.07 5.77 -2.91
C LYS A 129 -11.19 6.21 -1.96
N ASP A 130 -12.37 5.63 -2.13
CA ASP A 130 -13.55 5.83 -1.27
C ASP A 130 -13.65 4.83 -0.12
N ALA A 131 -12.74 3.84 -0.06
CA ALA A 131 -12.62 2.96 1.10
C ALA A 131 -12.26 3.77 2.34
N TRP A 132 -12.87 3.45 3.46
CA TRP A 132 -12.48 4.00 4.74
C TRP A 132 -11.44 3.09 5.38
N ILE A 133 -10.33 3.68 5.85
CA ILE A 133 -9.24 2.97 6.51
C ILE A 133 -8.98 3.65 7.83
N GLY A 134 -9.34 2.97 8.92
CA GLY A 134 -9.16 3.43 10.29
C GLY A 134 -8.12 2.63 11.05
N ARG A 135 -7.70 3.15 12.20
CA ARG A 135 -6.97 2.40 13.23
C ARG A 135 -7.88 2.30 14.45
N PRO A 136 -8.05 1.12 15.06
CA PRO A 136 -8.83 1.00 16.29
C PRO A 136 -8.34 2.06 17.29
N ARG A 137 -9.27 2.78 17.91
CA ARG A 137 -8.91 3.67 19.03
C ARG A 137 -8.45 2.75 20.16
N SER A 138 -7.17 2.88 20.53
CA SER A 138 -6.61 2.32 21.76
C SER A 138 -7.29 2.90 22.98
#